data_AF-A0A7G7KS72-F1
#
_entry.id   AF-A0A7G7KS72-F1
#
_cell.length_a   1.000
_cell.length_b   1.000
_cell.length_c   1.000
_cell.angle_alpha   90.00
_cell.angle_beta   90.00
_cell.angle_gamma   90.00
#
_symmetry.space_group_name_H-M   'P 1'
#
loop_
_entity.id
_entity.type
_entity.pdbx_description
1 polymer ?
#
loop_
_entity_poly.entity_id
_entity_poly.type
_entity_poly.pdbx_seq_one_letter_code
_entity_poly.pdbx_strand_id
1 'polypeptide(L)'
;MQLFDLDLSGFEPVNHLWPQMVERLGGDTSSRAVRQALDLFGMRGSPGLMPALLVETCGVALLDRQQLRRVTGLPVAFDGDQLVLISRRSSELQLLQWSS
;
A
#
# COMPACT_ATOMS: atom_id res chain seq x y z
N MET A 1 -6.94 -2.65 17.03
CA MET A 1 -6.44 -2.62 15.64
C MET A 1 -7.40 -1.76 14.85
N GLN A 2 -7.01 -0.53 14.50
CA GLN A 2 -7.91 0.43 13.85
C GLN A 2 -7.97 0.15 12.35
N LEU A 3 -9.17 -0.05 11.83
CA LEU A 3 -9.46 0.21 10.43
C LEU A 3 -9.37 1.73 10.27
N PHE A 4 -8.34 2.20 9.59
CA PHE A 4 -8.23 3.60 9.24
C PHE A 4 -9.16 3.86 8.07
N ASP A 5 -10.20 4.66 8.30
CA ASP A 5 -10.95 5.29 7.21
C ASP A 5 -10.05 6.41 6.66
N LEU A 6 -9.28 6.06 5.63
CA LEU A 6 -8.35 6.98 4.97
C LEU A 6 -9.03 7.51 3.72
N ASP A 7 -9.37 8.80 3.73
CA ASP A 7 -9.79 9.48 2.52
C ASP A 7 -8.59 9.63 1.58
N LEU A 8 -8.64 8.93 0.45
CA LEU A 8 -7.62 8.96 -0.60
C LEU A 8 -7.88 10.06 -1.62
N SER A 9 -8.94 10.86 -1.45
CA SER A 9 -9.26 11.95 -2.36
C SER A 9 -8.13 12.97 -2.38
N GLY A 10 -7.64 13.28 -3.59
CA GLY A 10 -6.50 14.18 -3.75
C GLY A 10 -5.13 13.54 -3.56
N PHE A 11 -5.06 12.21 -3.37
CA PHE A 11 -3.77 11.52 -3.45
C PHE A 11 -3.31 11.36 -4.90
N GLU A 12 -2.07 11.74 -5.17
CA GLU A 12 -1.44 11.63 -6.47
C GLU A 12 -0.77 10.24 -6.65
N PRO A 13 -1.06 9.52 -7.74
CA PRO A 13 -0.34 8.30 -8.10
C PRO A 13 1.10 8.59 -8.53
N VAL A 14 2.07 7.97 -7.88
CA VAL A 14 3.50 8.16 -8.13
C VAL A 14 4.23 6.82 -8.17
N ASN A 15 5.49 6.83 -8.62
CA ASN A 15 6.34 5.63 -8.72
C ASN A 15 7.61 5.70 -7.86
N HIS A 16 7.75 6.70 -6.99
CA HIS A 16 8.98 6.99 -6.26
C HIS A 16 8.95 6.66 -4.76
N LEU A 17 7.80 6.26 -4.20
CA LEU A 17 7.68 5.96 -2.77
C LEU A 17 8.50 4.74 -2.36
N TRP A 18 8.51 3.67 -3.17
CA TRP A 18 9.32 2.49 -2.91
C TRP A 18 10.82 2.79 -2.85
N PRO A 19 11.45 3.39 -3.88
CA PRO A 19 12.88 3.70 -3.81
C PRO A 19 13.22 4.63 -2.64
N GLN A 20 12.40 5.64 -2.36
CA GLN A 20 12.61 6.52 -1.19
C GLN A 20 12.51 5.77 0.15
N MET A 21 11.57 4.84 0.28
CA MET A 21 11.42 4.02 1.47
C MET A 21 12.66 3.13 1.68
N VAL A 22 13.14 2.49 0.60
CA VAL A 22 14.35 1.65 0.63
C VAL A 22 15.59 2.47 0.98
N GLU A 23 15.77 3.66 0.41
CA GLU A 23 16.89 4.55 0.76
C GLU A 23 16.87 4.94 2.24
N ARG A 24 15.70 5.18 2.82
CA ARG A 24 15.56 5.63 4.21
C ARG A 24 15.67 4.50 5.23
N LEU A 25 15.14 3.30 4.95
CA LEU A 25 15.02 2.21 5.93
C LEU A 25 15.98 1.04 5.66
N GLY A 26 16.56 0.98 4.46
CA GLY A 26 17.27 -0.19 3.94
C GLY A 26 16.33 -1.23 3.31
N GLY A 27 16.90 -2.03 2.40
CA GLY A 27 16.16 -3.04 1.64
C GLY A 27 15.48 -4.08 2.54
N ASP A 28 16.21 -4.69 3.46
CA ASP A 28 15.66 -5.75 4.33
C ASP A 28 14.48 -5.28 5.19
N THR A 29 14.60 -4.09 5.78
CA THR A 29 13.53 -3.50 6.60
C THR A 29 12.31 -3.17 5.75
N SER A 30 12.52 -2.63 4.55
CA SER A 30 11.44 -2.30 3.62
C SER A 30 10.71 -3.55 3.14
N SER A 31 11.45 -4.61 2.77
CA SER A 31 10.90 -5.91 2.39
C SER A 31 10.10 -6.55 3.51
N ARG A 32 10.57 -6.48 4.77
CA ARG A 32 9.81 -7.00 5.92
C ARG A 32 8.49 -6.25 6.13
N ALA A 33 8.48 -4.94 5.95
CA ALA A 33 7.25 -4.15 6.08
C ALA A 33 6.23 -4.49 4.97
N VAL A 34 6.69 -4.68 3.73
CA VAL A 34 5.84 -5.20 2.63
C VAL A 34 5.28 -6.57 2.98
N ARG A 35 6.13 -7.49 3.46
CA ARG A 35 5.70 -8.83 3.88
C ARG A 35 4.63 -8.78 4.95
N GLN A 36 4.77 -7.91 5.95
CA GLN A 36 3.76 -7.74 7.00
C GLN A 36 2.41 -7.25 6.46
N ALA A 37 2.41 -6.38 5.44
CA ALA A 37 1.17 -5.94 4.79
C ALA A 37 0.49 -7.10 4.03
N LEU A 38 1.28 -7.90 3.31
CA LEU A 38 0.80 -9.09 2.61
C LEU A 38 0.31 -10.18 3.57
N ASP A 39 1.02 -10.42 4.68
CA ASP A 39 0.61 -11.38 5.71
C ASP A 39 -0.71 -10.94 6.37
N LEU A 40 -0.90 -9.64 6.65
CA LEU A 40 -2.17 -9.11 7.12
C LEU A 40 -3.31 -9.40 6.13
N PHE A 41 -3.07 -9.24 4.83
CA PHE A 41 -4.03 -9.61 3.79
C PHE A 41 -4.28 -11.12 3.74
N GLY A 42 -3.26 -11.96 3.88
CA GLY A 42 -3.43 -13.41 3.98
C GLY A 42 -4.29 -13.83 5.20
N MET A 43 -4.19 -13.10 6.31
CA MET A 43 -4.93 -13.40 7.54
C MET A 43 -6.37 -12.85 7.56
N ARG A 44 -6.61 -11.70 6.93
CA ARG A 44 -7.88 -10.93 7.09
C ARG A 44 -8.45 -10.37 5.79
N GLY A 45 -7.75 -10.55 4.68
CA GLY A 45 -8.12 -10.02 3.38
C GLY A 45 -9.31 -10.73 2.77
N SER A 46 -9.84 -10.09 1.74
CA SER A 46 -10.84 -10.65 0.83
C SER A 46 -10.57 -10.06 -0.56
N PRO A 47 -11.14 -10.61 -1.65
CA PRO A 47 -10.90 -10.09 -3.00
C PRO A 47 -11.24 -8.60 -3.19
N GLY A 48 -12.14 -8.06 -2.37
CA GLY A 48 -12.51 -6.64 -2.37
C GLY A 48 -11.55 -5.73 -1.61
N LEU A 49 -10.58 -6.30 -0.88
CA LEU A 49 -9.59 -5.55 -0.11
C LEU A 49 -8.23 -5.56 -0.80
N MET A 50 -7.39 -4.62 -0.41
CA MET A 50 -6.01 -4.49 -0.86
C MET A 50 -5.09 -4.16 0.31
N PRO A 51 -3.93 -4.83 0.44
CA PRO A 51 -2.95 -4.46 1.44
C PRO A 51 -2.36 -3.07 1.14
N ALA A 52 -2.16 -2.31 2.20
CA ALA A 52 -1.54 -1.00 2.15
C ALA A 52 -0.47 -0.83 3.23
N LEU A 53 0.54 -0.02 2.93
CA LEU A 53 1.67 0.27 3.79
C LEU A 53 1.90 1.78 3.85
N LEU A 54 1.80 2.35 5.05
CA LEU A 54 2.19 3.72 5.33
C LEU A 54 3.71 3.82 5.31
N VAL A 55 4.25 4.56 4.36
CA VAL A 55 5.70 4.64 4.18
C VAL A 55 6.35 5.30 5.38
N GLU A 56 5.72 6.28 6.04
CA GLU A 56 6.34 7.02 7.14
C GLU A 56 6.59 6.16 8.38
N THR A 57 5.65 5.27 8.70
CA THR A 57 5.60 4.53 9.99
C THR A 57 5.68 3.02 9.85
N CYS A 58 5.76 2.50 8.61
CA CYS A 58 5.56 1.08 8.30
C CYS A 58 4.23 0.52 8.83
N GLY A 59 3.23 1.37 9.00
CA GLY A 59 1.90 0.96 9.44
C GLY A 59 1.18 0.20 8.33
N VAL A 60 0.58 -0.94 8.65
CA VAL A 60 -0.12 -1.78 7.68
C VAL A 60 -1.63 -1.62 7.80
N ALA A 61 -2.32 -1.68 6.66
CA ALA A 61 -3.77 -1.57 6.59
C ALA A 61 -4.34 -2.41 5.44
N LEU A 62 -5.67 -2.55 5.44
CA LEU A 62 -6.44 -3.08 4.33
C LEU A 62 -7.38 -1.98 3.82
N LEU A 63 -7.35 -1.74 2.51
CA LEU A 63 -8.17 -0.72 1.85
C LEU A 63 -9.21 -1.37 0.95
N ASP A 64 -10.35 -0.70 0.76
CA ASP A 64 -11.32 -1.11 -0.24
C ASP A 64 -10.75 -0.90 -1.66
N ARG A 65 -10.68 -2.00 -2.41
CA ARG A 65 -10.08 -2.03 -3.75
C ARG A 65 -10.87 -1.21 -4.75
N GLN A 66 -12.21 -1.19 -4.63
CA GLN A 66 -13.07 -0.47 -5.54
C GLN A 66 -12.98 1.04 -5.29
N GLN A 67 -12.95 1.46 -4.03
CA GLN A 67 -12.72 2.85 -3.64
C GLN A 67 -11.37 3.34 -4.13
N LEU A 68 -10.29 2.58 -3.90
CA LEU A 68 -8.96 2.91 -4.39
C LEU A 68 -8.96 3.14 -5.91
N ARG A 69 -9.54 2.22 -6.69
CA ARG A 69 -9.66 2.36 -8.16
C ARG A 69 -10.46 3.60 -8.58
N ARG A 70 -11.60 3.84 -7.93
CA ARG A 70 -12.48 4.99 -8.23
C ARG A 70 -11.78 6.32 -7.98
N VAL A 71 -11.05 6.43 -6.88
CA VAL A 71 -10.44 7.69 -6.44
C VAL A 71 -9.14 7.99 -7.19
N THR A 72 -8.35 6.96 -7.48
CA THR A 72 -6.98 7.14 -8.01
C THR A 72 -6.83 6.83 -9.50
N GLY A 73 -7.81 6.13 -10.09
CA GLY A 73 -7.70 5.62 -11.46
C GLY A 73 -6.68 4.49 -11.65
N LEU A 74 -6.05 4.00 -10.58
CA LEU A 74 -5.00 2.97 -10.67
C LEU A 74 -5.53 1.63 -11.26
N PRO A 75 -4.70 0.92 -12.06
CA PRO A 75 -5.04 -0.38 -12.63
C PRO A 75 -4.82 -1.51 -11.61
N VAL A 76 -5.62 -1.49 -10.54
CA VAL A 76 -5.50 -2.45 -9.43
C VAL A 76 -6.07 -3.82 -9.83
N ALA A 77 -5.28 -4.89 -9.72
CA ALA A 77 -5.39 -6.05 -10.59
C ALA A 77 -6.18 -7.30 -10.13
N PHE A 78 -6.93 -7.41 -9.05
CA PHE A 78 -7.52 -8.67 -8.53
C PHE A 78 -6.57 -9.85 -8.21
N ASP A 79 -5.60 -10.20 -9.05
CA ASP A 79 -4.61 -11.24 -8.84
C ASP A 79 -3.18 -10.69 -8.59
N GLY A 80 -2.33 -11.52 -8.00
CA GLY A 80 -0.93 -11.21 -7.69
C GLY A 80 -0.70 -10.50 -6.35
N ASP A 81 0.58 -10.45 -5.95
CA ASP A 81 1.06 -9.80 -4.73
C ASP A 81 1.20 -8.28 -4.93
N GLN A 82 0.06 -7.61 -5.10
CA GLN A 82 0.01 -6.14 -5.17
C GLN A 82 -0.26 -5.52 -3.80
N LEU A 83 0.41 -4.40 -3.52
CA LEU A 83 0.08 -3.54 -2.39
C LEU A 83 0.17 -2.06 -2.75
N VAL A 84 -0.45 -1.21 -1.93
CA VAL A 84 -0.33 0.25 -2.07
C VAL A 84 0.61 0.80 -1.02
N LEU A 85 1.64 1.50 -1.46
CA LEU A 85 2.42 2.37 -0.59
C LEU A 85 1.72 3.71 -0.49
N ILE A 86 1.62 4.26 0.71
CA ILE A 86 0.90 5.51 0.97
C ILE A 86 1.81 6.44 1.75
N SER A 87 2.02 7.64 1.21
CA SER A 87 2.54 8.76 1.97
C SER A 87 1.41 9.72 2.31
N ARG A 88 1.06 9.80 3.59
CA ARG A 88 0.09 10.79 4.06
C ARG A 88 0.69 12.19 4.11
N ARG A 89 2.02 12.28 4.25
CA ARG A 89 2.72 13.57 4.31
C ARG A 89 2.68 14.30 2.98
N SER A 90 2.91 13.61 1.87
CA SER A 90 2.90 14.20 0.53
C SER A 90 1.56 14.02 -0.21
N SER A 91 0.59 13.31 0.37
CA SER A 91 -0.65 12.92 -0.32
C SER A 91 -0.34 12.18 -1.61
N GLU A 92 0.53 11.19 -1.51
CA GLU A 92 0.99 10.38 -2.64
C GLU A 92 0.74 8.91 -2.36
N LEU A 93 0.55 8.16 -3.43
CA LEU A 93 0.43 6.71 -3.36
C LEU A 93 1.13 6.03 -4.53
N GLN A 94 1.60 4.82 -4.31
CA GLN A 94 2.24 4.02 -5.32
C GLN A 94 1.67 2.60 -5.29
N LEU A 95 1.20 2.14 -6.45
CA LEU A 95 0.90 0.73 -6.65
C LEU A 95 2.23 -0.03 -6.81
N LEU A 96 2.51 -0.95 -5.90
CA LEU A 96 3.69 -1.80 -5.94
C LEU A 96 3.29 -3.21 -6.32
N GLN A 97 3.95 -3.75 -7.34
CA GLN A 97 3.96 -5.16 -7.66
C GLN A 97 5.09 -5.81 -6.87
N TRP A 98 4.76 -6.72 -5.96
CA TRP A 98 5.76 -7.45 -5.20
C TRP A 98 6.05 -8.78 -5.88
N SER A 99 7.30 -8.98 -6.27
CA SER A 99 7.82 -10.29 -6.70
C SER A 99 8.99 -10.61 -5.79
N SER A 100 8.79 -11.51 -4.82
CA SER A 100 9.87 -12.00 -3.95
C SER A 100 10.83 -12.91 -4.69
#